data_AF-Q0B0Q9-F1
#
_entry.id   AF-Q0B0Q9-F1
#
_cell.length_a   1.000
_cell.length_b   1.000
_cell.length_c   1.000
_cell.angle_alpha   90.00
_cell.angle_beta   90.00
_cell.angle_gamma   90.00
#
_symmetry.space_group_name_H-M   'P 1'
#
loop_
_entity.id
_entity.type
_entity.pdbx_description
1 polymer ?
#
loop_
_entity_poly.entity_id
_entity_poly.type
_entity_poly.pdbx_seq_one_letter_code
_entity_poly.pdbx_strand_id
1 'polypeptide(L)'
;MLVGVLCGLMLMIVAPKLKIIYQMNGQRYRLEQEKKELEMKNQELKARLKEMDSVVAIEKIAREQLGMVKKGEKIIIPLKEERP
;
A
#
# COMPACT_ATOMS: atom_id res chain seq x y z
N MET A 1 25.52 54.15 -11.72
CA MET A 1 24.70 54.09 -10.48
C MET A 1 23.38 53.36 -10.69
N LEU A 2 22.56 53.72 -11.69
CA LEU A 2 21.28 53.05 -11.99
C LEU A 2 21.38 51.53 -12.19
N VAL A 3 22.38 51.05 -12.95
CA VAL A 3 22.58 49.61 -13.19
C VAL A 3 22.86 48.84 -11.90
N GLY A 4 23.68 49.42 -11.01
CA GLY A 4 23.99 48.79 -9.72
C GLY A 4 22.77 48.71 -8.79
N VAL A 5 21.96 49.77 -8.76
CA VAL A 5 20.68 49.79 -8.01
C VAL A 5 19.71 48.76 -8.58
N LEU A 6 19.62 48.66 -9.91
CA LEU A 6 18.77 47.68 -10.58
C LEU A 6 19.21 46.24 -10.27
N CYS A 7 20.50 45.95 -10.33
CA CYS A 7 21.05 44.64 -9.96
C CYS A 7 20.83 44.32 -8.47
N GLY A 8 20.99 45.30 -7.57
CA GLY A 8 20.72 45.12 -6.15
C GLY A 8 19.26 44.79 -5.85
N LEU A 9 18.32 45.48 -6.51
CA LEU A 9 16.88 45.19 -6.41
C LEU A 9 16.55 43.80 -6.98
N MET A 10 17.16 43.42 -8.10
CA MET A 10 16.98 42.10 -8.70
C MET A 10 17.46 40.99 -7.74
N LEU A 11 18.62 41.16 -7.10
CA LEU A 11 19.16 40.20 -6.14
C LEU A 11 18.29 40.05 -4.89
N MET A 12 17.73 41.16 -4.37
CA MET A 12 16.80 41.11 -3.23
C MET A 12 15.54 40.30 -3.52
N ILE A 13 15.07 40.28 -4.76
CA ILE A 13 13.87 39.52 -5.14
C ILE A 13 14.19 38.03 -5.38
N VAL A 14 15.34 37.72 -5.96
CA VAL A 14 15.71 36.35 -6.36
C VAL A 14 16.21 35.51 -5.19
N ALA A 15 16.99 36.10 -4.26
CA ALA A 15 17.56 35.40 -3.12
C ALA A 15 16.53 34.66 -2.23
N PRO A 16 15.40 35.26 -1.80
CA PRO A 16 14.42 34.55 -0.98
C PRO A 16 13.73 33.41 -1.74
N LYS A 17 13.52 33.56 -3.07
CA LYS A 17 12.90 32.51 -3.88
C LYS A 17 13.79 31.27 -4.00
N LEU A 18 15.10 31.45 -4.13
CA LEU A 18 16.05 30.32 -4.14
C LEU A 18 16.03 29.53 -2.83
N LYS A 19 15.95 30.23 -1.68
CA LYS A 19 15.86 29.58 -0.37
C LYS A 19 14.57 28.75 -0.22
N ILE A 20 13.44 29.31 -0.66
CA ILE A 20 12.13 28.63 -0.63
C ILE A 20 12.16 27.39 -1.54
N ILE A 21 12.68 27.51 -2.77
CA ILE A 21 12.78 26.38 -3.71
C ILE A 21 13.64 25.26 -3.11
N TYR A 22 14.76 25.59 -2.49
CA TYR A 22 15.63 24.59 -1.86
C TYR A 22 14.93 23.85 -0.71
N GLN A 23 14.22 24.58 0.15
CA GLN A 23 13.45 23.99 1.25
C GLN A 23 12.29 23.13 0.74
N MET A 24 11.57 23.59 -0.29
CA MET A 24 10.47 22.85 -0.89
C MET A 24 10.95 21.58 -1.59
N ASN A 25 12.09 21.62 -2.28
CA ASN A 25 12.68 20.43 -2.91
C ASN A 25 13.12 19.39 -1.87
N GLY A 26 13.71 19.82 -0.76
CA GLY A 26 14.06 18.91 0.34
C GLY A 26 12.83 18.24 0.97
N GLN A 27 11.75 19.00 1.18
CA GLN A 27 10.48 18.44 1.68
C GLN A 27 9.85 17.47 0.68
N ARG A 28 9.83 17.82 -0.61
CA ARG A 28 9.32 16.94 -1.67
C ARG A 28 10.08 15.62 -1.71
N TYR A 29 11.41 15.66 -1.63
CA TYR A 29 12.23 14.44 -1.61
C TYR A 29 11.89 13.55 -0.41
N ARG A 30 11.76 14.12 0.80
CA ARG A 30 11.37 13.36 1.99
C ARG A 30 9.99 12.71 1.84
N LEU A 31 8.99 13.48 1.39
CA LEU A 31 7.63 12.97 1.18
C LEU A 31 7.59 11.86 0.13
N GLU A 32 8.38 11.99 -0.93
CA GLU A 32 8.44 10.98 -1.98
C GLU A 32 9.06 9.66 -1.49
N GLN A 33 10.08 9.75 -0.62
CA GLN A 33 10.66 8.57 0.01
C GLN A 33 9.70 7.90 0.99
N GLU A 34 9.00 8.69 1.81
CA GLU A 34 7.98 8.17 2.74
C GLU A 34 6.83 7.48 1.98
N LYS A 35 6.39 8.08 0.86
CA LYS A 35 5.40 7.47 -0.02
C LYS A 35 5.88 6.12 -0.57
N LYS A 36 7.12 6.03 -1.06
CA LYS A 36 7.68 4.76 -1.56
C LYS A 36 7.75 3.69 -0.47
N GLU A 37 8.15 4.06 0.75
CA GLU A 37 8.19 3.14 1.89
C GLU A 37 6.79 2.61 2.24
N LEU A 38 5.79 3.50 2.29
CA LEU A 38 4.40 3.12 2.54
C LEU A 38 3.84 2.23 1.44
N GLU A 39 4.13 2.52 0.17
CA GLU A 39 3.70 1.70 -0.96
C GLU A 39 4.30 0.29 -0.89
N MET A 40 5.59 0.17 -0.56
CA MET A 40 6.23 -1.14 -0.36
C MET A 40 5.59 -1.93 0.79
N LYS A 41 5.39 -1.30 1.96
CA LYS A 41 4.73 -1.96 3.10
C LYS A 41 3.31 -2.40 2.76
N ASN A 42 2.56 -1.58 2.04
CA ASN A 42 1.21 -1.92 1.63
C ASN A 42 1.20 -3.13 0.67
N GLN A 43 2.13 -3.18 -0.29
CA GLN A 43 2.27 -4.33 -1.17
C GLN A 43 2.64 -5.61 -0.41
N GLU A 44 3.57 -5.52 0.54
CA GLU A 44 3.95 -6.65 1.39
C GLU A 44 2.77 -7.18 2.21
N LEU A 45 2.02 -6.29 2.86
CA LEU A 45 0.84 -6.67 3.65
C LEU A 45 -0.24 -7.32 2.79
N LYS A 46 -0.46 -6.80 1.57
CA LYS A 46 -1.40 -7.41 0.61
C LYS A 46 -0.96 -8.80 0.18
N ALA A 47 0.34 -9.02 -0.01
CA ALA A 47 0.86 -10.34 -0.34
C ALA A 47 0.64 -11.33 0.82
N ARG A 48 0.95 -10.92 2.05
CA ARG A 48 0.72 -11.73 3.26
C ARG A 48 -0.76 -12.09 3.43
N LEU A 49 -1.68 -11.15 3.21
CA LEU A 49 -3.11 -11.43 3.27
C LEU A 49 -3.53 -12.49 2.24
N LYS A 50 -3.07 -12.37 0.99
CA LYS A 50 -3.37 -13.37 -0.06
C LYS A 50 -2.81 -14.74 0.29
N GLU A 51 -1.61 -14.79 0.87
CA GLU A 51 -1.01 -16.04 1.33
C GLU A 51 -1.85 -16.67 2.45
N MET A 52 -2.27 -15.89 3.44
CA MET A 52 -3.15 -16.37 4.51
C MET A 52 -4.49 -16.89 3.97
N ASP A 53 -5.12 -16.16 3.06
CA ASP A 53 -6.36 -16.58 2.40
C ASP A 53 -6.16 -17.90 1.64
N SER A 54 -5.00 -18.06 0.97
CA SER A 54 -4.65 -19.30 0.28
C SER A 54 -4.44 -20.46 1.26
N VAL A 55 -3.77 -20.25 2.38
CA VAL A 55 -3.56 -21.30 3.40
C VAL A 55 -4.89 -21.74 4.00
N VAL A 56 -5.79 -20.80 4.30
CA VAL A 56 -7.13 -21.08 4.81
C VAL A 56 -7.96 -21.85 3.77
N ALA A 57 -7.85 -21.49 2.50
CA ALA A 57 -8.51 -22.21 1.40
C ALA A 57 -7.98 -23.64 1.24
N ILE A 58 -6.65 -23.83 1.30
CA ILE A 58 -6.01 -25.14 1.24
C ILE A 58 -6.46 -26.01 2.42
N GLU A 59 -6.48 -25.46 3.64
CA GLU A 59 -6.96 -26.18 4.84
C GLU A 59 -8.41 -26.65 4.64
N LYS A 60 -9.28 -25.77 4.12
CA LYS A 60 -10.68 -26.10 3.86
C LYS A 60 -10.80 -27.24 2.84
N ILE A 61 -10.08 -27.17 1.72
CA ILE A 61 -10.10 -28.21 0.68
C ILE A 61 -9.57 -29.54 1.24
N ALA A 62 -8.47 -29.52 1.99
CA ALA A 62 -7.91 -30.72 2.61
C ALA A 62 -8.91 -31.35 3.60
N ARG A 63 -9.59 -30.53 4.41
CA ARG A 63 -10.65 -30.96 5.31
C ARG A 63 -11.81 -31.61 4.57
N GLU A 64 -12.26 -31.02 3.47
CA GLU A 64 -13.32 -31.57 2.61
C GLU A 64 -12.90 -32.91 1.98
N GLN A 65 -11.68 -33.02 1.45
CA GLN A 65 -11.17 -34.26 0.85
C GLN A 65 -10.96 -35.38 1.86
N LEU A 66 -10.59 -35.04 3.10
CA LEU A 66 -10.39 -36.00 4.18
C LEU A 66 -11.67 -36.30 4.97
N GLY A 67 -12.79 -35.66 4.64
CA GLY A 67 -14.07 -35.79 5.38
C GLY A 67 -14.01 -35.25 6.81
N MET A 68 -13.04 -34.39 7.12
CA MET A 68 -12.86 -33.79 8.45
C MET A 68 -13.61 -32.46 8.55
N VAL A 69 -14.46 -32.29 9.55
CA VAL A 69 -15.19 -31.02 9.80
C VAL A 69 -14.71 -30.31 11.06
N LYS A 70 -14.59 -28.98 10.97
CA LYS A 70 -14.24 -28.14 12.12
C LYS A 70 -15.48 -27.95 13.00
N LYS A 71 -15.30 -27.90 14.33
CA LYS A 71 -16.41 -27.62 15.27
C LYS A 71 -17.16 -26.34 14.83
N GLY A 72 -18.43 -26.48 14.46
CA GLY A 72 -19.30 -25.38 14.02
C GLY A 72 -19.66 -25.39 12.52
N GLU A 73 -18.98 -26.17 11.67
CA GLU A 73 -19.41 -26.39 10.28
C GLU A 73 -20.54 -27.43 10.23
N LYS A 74 -21.66 -27.09 9.56
CA LYS A 74 -22.75 -28.05 9.27
C LYS A 74 -22.55 -28.62 7.87
N ILE A 75 -22.34 -29.93 7.78
CA ILE A 75 -22.38 -30.65 6.49
C ILE A 75 -23.84 -30.76 6.07
N ILE A 76 -24.19 -30.21 4.90
CA ILE A 76 -25.44 -30.53 4.22
C ILE A 76 -25.12 -31.67 3.25
N ILE A 77 -25.42 -32.90 3.64
CA ILE A 77 -25.34 -34.05 2.73
C ILE A 77 -26.63 -34.04 1.92
N PRO A 78 -26.60 -33.78 0.59
CA PRO A 78 -27.79 -33.94 -0.23
C PRO A 78 -28.14 -35.43 -0.27
N LEU A 79 -29.21 -35.82 0.43
CA LEU A 79 -29.83 -37.12 0.25
C LEU A 79 -30.35 -37.17 -1.18
N LYS A 80 -29.72 -38.00 -2.02
CA LYS A 80 -30.27 -38.34 -3.32
C LYS A 80 -31.55 -39.14 -3.05
N GLU A 81 -32.70 -38.52 -3.23
CA GLU A 81 -33.98 -39.23 -3.24
C GLU A 81 -33.95 -40.18 -4.45
N GLU A 82 -33.63 -41.45 -4.20
CA GLU A 82 -34.00 -42.53 -5.11
C GLU A 82 -35.52 -42.67 -5.02
N ARG A 83 -36.20 -42.01 -5.97
CA ARG A 83 -37.63 -42.19 -6.18
C ARG A 83 -37.85 -43.58 -6.81
N PRO A 84 -38.74 -44.43 -6.24
CA PRO A 84 -39.12 -45.72 -6.81
C PRO A 84 -39.89 -45.57 -8.13
#